data_AF-A0A961Z0N9-F1
#
_entry.id   AF-A0A961Z0N9-F1
#
_cell.length_a   1.000
_cell.length_b   1.000
_cell.length_c   1.000
_cell.angle_alpha   90.00
_cell.angle_beta   90.00
_cell.angle_gamma   90.00
#
_symmetry.space_group_name_H-M   'P 1'
#
loop_
_entity.id
_entity.type
_entity.pdbx_description
1 polymer ?
#
loop_
_entity_poly.entity_id
_entity_poly.type
_entity_poly.pdbx_seq_one_letter_code
_entity_poly.pdbx_strand_id
1 'polypeptide(L)'
;MRLTAAPLALLSALAALASVTAPVAAQSNCQWYGATALKQQQQNEKLKCGFSGPEWNSDLGRHLQWCGSVPPNVWKSSAQKRDQMLAACASKSR
;
A
#
# COMPACT_ATOMS: atom_id res chain seq x y z
N MET A 1 45.58 -16.83 -57.63
CA MET A 1 46.17 -16.55 -56.29
C MET A 1 45.89 -15.09 -55.93
N ARG A 2 44.90 -14.83 -55.08
CA ARG A 2 44.69 -13.59 -54.33
C ARG A 2 44.14 -13.99 -52.96
N LEU A 3 44.92 -13.73 -51.91
CA LEU A 3 44.52 -13.90 -50.52
C LEU A 3 43.84 -12.60 -50.06
N THR A 4 42.69 -12.73 -49.40
CA THR A 4 42.21 -11.74 -48.42
C THR A 4 41.64 -12.50 -47.23
N ALA A 5 42.05 -12.09 -46.03
CA ALA A 5 41.87 -12.78 -44.76
C ALA A 5 40.69 -12.25 -43.93
N ALA A 6 40.03 -13.18 -43.22
CA ALA A 6 39.49 -13.13 -41.85
C ALA A 6 38.38 -12.11 -41.46
N PRO A 7 37.68 -12.28 -40.32
CA PRO A 7 37.15 -13.50 -39.68
C PRO A 7 35.63 -13.38 -39.35
N LEU A 8 35.04 -14.49 -38.91
CA LEU A 8 33.69 -14.59 -38.33
C LEU A 8 33.49 -13.63 -37.15
N ALA A 9 32.68 -12.59 -37.31
CA ALA A 9 32.22 -11.75 -36.20
C ALA A 9 30.90 -12.30 -35.64
N LEU A 10 31.00 -13.33 -34.80
CA LEU A 10 29.92 -13.73 -33.88
C LEU A 10 29.98 -12.78 -32.67
N LEU A 11 29.15 -11.73 -32.66
CA LEU A 11 28.87 -10.96 -31.45
C LEU A 11 27.37 -11.00 -31.15
N SER A 12 26.93 -12.08 -30.52
CA SER A 12 25.65 -12.14 -29.81
C SER A 12 25.78 -11.34 -28.52
N ALA A 13 25.48 -10.04 -28.55
CA ALA A 13 25.39 -9.26 -27.34
C ALA A 13 24.13 -9.69 -26.55
N LEU A 14 24.37 -10.38 -25.44
CA LEU A 14 23.35 -10.75 -24.45
C LEU A 14 22.63 -9.48 -23.98
N ALA A 15 21.33 -9.37 -24.29
CA ALA A 15 20.48 -8.32 -23.74
C ALA A 15 20.37 -8.53 -22.22
N ALA A 16 21.05 -7.70 -21.44
CA ALA A 16 20.89 -7.65 -20.00
C ALA A 16 19.46 -7.19 -19.69
N LEU A 17 18.61 -8.13 -19.26
CA LEU A 17 17.30 -7.84 -18.66
C LEU A 17 17.56 -7.16 -17.31
N ALA A 18 17.70 -5.83 -17.33
CA ALA A 18 17.65 -5.03 -16.13
C ALA A 18 16.24 -5.14 -15.55
N SER A 19 16.10 -5.94 -14.50
CA SER A 19 14.87 -6.02 -13.71
C SER A 19 14.59 -4.64 -13.10
N VAL A 20 13.64 -3.91 -13.68
CA VAL A 20 13.16 -2.65 -13.13
C VAL A 20 12.40 -2.97 -11.85
N THR A 21 13.08 -2.90 -10.70
CA THR A 21 12.39 -2.79 -9.43
C THR A 21 11.80 -1.40 -9.35
N ALA A 22 10.56 -1.24 -9.80
CA ALA A 22 9.83 0.00 -9.62
C ALA A 22 9.76 0.30 -8.11
N PRO A 23 10.09 1.53 -7.66
CA PRO A 23 9.86 1.90 -6.28
C PRO A 23 8.35 1.77 -6.03
N VAL A 24 7.98 1.18 -4.90
CA VAL A 24 6.60 1.27 -4.38
C VAL A 24 6.36 2.74 -4.11
N ALA A 25 5.86 3.47 -5.11
CA ALA A 25 5.42 4.83 -4.93
C ALA A 25 4.37 4.77 -3.83
N ALA A 26 4.64 5.42 -2.69
CA ALA A 26 3.62 5.66 -1.70
C ALA A 26 2.43 6.24 -2.45
N GLN A 27 1.32 5.50 -2.52
CA GLN A 27 0.15 5.99 -3.24
C GLN A 27 -0.15 7.36 -2.64
N SER A 28 -0.34 8.38 -3.48
CA SER A 28 -0.44 9.79 -3.07
C SER A 28 -1.48 10.03 -1.95
N ASN A 29 -2.38 9.07 -1.72
CA ASN A 29 -3.44 9.12 -0.72
C ASN A 29 -3.19 8.25 0.54
N CYS A 30 -2.05 7.56 0.68
CA CYS A 30 -1.80 6.74 1.86
C CYS A 30 -1.62 7.56 3.14
N GLN A 31 -1.09 8.78 3.04
CA GLN A 31 -1.05 9.71 4.18
C GLN A 31 -2.47 10.02 4.68
N TRP A 32 -3.40 10.29 3.76
CA TRP A 32 -4.81 10.53 4.10
C TRP A 32 -5.45 9.30 4.74
N TYR A 33 -5.24 8.11 4.15
CA TYR A 33 -5.76 6.87 4.72
C TYR A 33 -5.22 6.62 6.12
N GLY A 34 -3.90 6.75 6.31
CA GLY A 34 -3.25 6.50 7.59
C GLY A 34 -3.74 7.42 8.71
N ALA A 35 -3.85 8.72 8.43
CA ALA A 35 -4.39 9.69 9.38
C ALA A 35 -5.87 9.41 9.71
N THR A 36 -6.67 9.07 8.68
CA THR A 36 -8.08 8.70 8.86
C THR A 36 -8.22 7.44 9.72
N ALA A 37 -7.43 6.40 9.45
CA ALA A 37 -7.45 5.16 10.21
C ALA A 37 -7.04 5.36 11.67
N LEU A 38 -6.01 6.16 11.92
CA LEU A 38 -5.59 6.49 13.28
C LEU A 38 -6.69 7.24 14.06
N LYS A 39 -7.32 8.24 13.44
CA LYS A 39 -8.43 8.98 14.06
C LYS A 39 -9.62 8.09 14.36
N GLN A 40 -9.94 7.18 13.44
CA GLN A 40 -11.01 6.19 13.65
C GLN A 40 -10.69 5.23 14.80
N GLN A 41 -9.42 4.82 14.96
CA GLN A 41 -9.01 4.04 16.13
C GLN A 41 -9.15 4.82 17.44
N GLN A 42 -8.75 6.09 17.46
CA GLN A 42 -8.95 6.95 18.63
C GLN A 42 -10.44 7.10 18.97
N GLN A 43 -11.32 7.16 17.96
CA GLN A 43 -12.76 7.20 18.16
C GLN A 43 -13.30 5.86 18.70
N ASN A 44 -12.82 4.73 18.18
CA ASN A 44 -13.14 3.39 18.68
C ASN A 44 -12.83 3.27 20.19
N GLU A 45 -11.66 3.73 20.61
CA GLU A 45 -11.24 3.76 22.02
C GLU A 45 -12.10 4.73 22.84
N LYS A 46 -12.27 5.97 22.37
CA LYS A 46 -13.04 7.01 23.07
C LYS A 46 -14.49 6.60 23.31
N LEU A 47 -15.13 5.98 22.33
CA LEU A 47 -16.52 5.53 22.40
C LEU A 47 -16.66 4.14 23.03
N LYS A 48 -15.53 3.49 23.39
CA LYS A 48 -15.48 2.12 23.93
C LYS A 48 -16.21 1.12 23.03
N CYS A 49 -16.07 1.25 21.71
CA CYS A 49 -16.75 0.37 20.75
C CYS A 49 -16.23 -1.07 20.77
N GLY A 50 -15.00 -1.27 21.24
CA GLY A 50 -14.40 -2.61 21.39
C GLY A 50 -13.94 -3.25 20.08
N PHE A 51 -13.85 -2.49 18.99
CA PHE A 51 -13.30 -3.03 17.74
C PHE A 51 -11.79 -3.29 17.91
N SER A 52 -11.30 -4.36 17.31
CA SER A 52 -9.93 -4.85 17.47
C SER A 52 -9.44 -5.50 16.19
N GLY A 53 -8.13 -5.71 16.07
CA GLY A 53 -7.49 -6.27 14.89
C GLY A 53 -6.50 -5.29 14.23
N PRO A 54 -5.79 -5.72 13.17
CA PRO A 54 -4.79 -4.90 12.48
C PRO A 54 -5.34 -3.57 11.94
N GLU A 55 -6.62 -3.52 11.59
CA GLU A 55 -7.31 -2.34 11.08
C GLU A 55 -7.66 -1.31 12.16
N TRP A 56 -7.62 -1.72 13.44
CA TRP A 56 -7.88 -0.92 14.65
C TRP A 56 -6.58 -0.74 15.46
N ASN A 57 -5.48 -0.49 14.77
CA ASN A 57 -4.17 -0.26 15.39
C ASN A 57 -3.91 1.24 15.64
N SER A 58 -3.23 1.58 16.74
CA SER A 58 -2.87 2.96 17.11
C SER A 58 -1.56 3.45 16.48
N ASP A 59 -0.88 2.61 15.71
CA ASP A 59 0.36 2.93 14.99
C ASP A 59 0.05 3.45 13.57
N LEU A 60 0.42 4.72 13.30
CA LEU A 60 0.28 5.34 11.98
C LEU A 60 1.10 4.61 10.91
N GLY A 61 2.33 4.20 11.24
CA GLY A 61 3.25 3.52 10.32
C GLY A 61 2.66 2.21 9.80
N ARG A 62 1.97 1.45 10.66
CA ARG A 62 1.24 0.24 10.25
C ARG A 62 0.16 0.52 9.20
N HIS A 63 -0.60 1.60 9.37
CA HIS A 63 -1.61 1.99 8.38
C HIS A 63 -1.00 2.43 7.06
N LEU A 64 0.11 3.19 7.11
CA LEU A 64 0.83 3.63 5.92
C LEU A 64 1.42 2.43 5.16
N GLN A 65 2.04 1.49 5.87
CA GLN A 65 2.61 0.27 5.30
C GLN A 65 1.53 -0.59 4.63
N TRP A 66 0.40 -0.81 5.30
CA TRP A 66 -0.70 -1.58 4.73
C TRP A 66 -1.33 -0.89 3.52
N CYS A 67 -1.52 0.43 3.56
CA CYS A 67 -2.03 1.16 2.40
C CYS A 67 -1.12 1.02 1.17
N GLY A 68 0.21 1.07 1.37
CA GLY A 68 1.18 0.89 0.30
C GLY A 68 1.17 -0.51 -0.31
N SER A 69 0.65 -1.52 0.39
CA SER A 69 0.62 -2.91 -0.08
C SER A 69 -0.68 -3.32 -0.77
N VAL A 70 -1.71 -2.47 -0.79
CA VAL A 70 -3.03 -2.79 -1.36
C VAL A 70 -3.47 -1.76 -2.40
N PRO A 71 -4.28 -2.13 -3.41
CA PRO A 71 -4.77 -1.17 -4.40
C PRO A 71 -5.77 -0.15 -3.82
N PRO A 72 -5.96 1.01 -4.46
CA PRO A 72 -6.76 2.10 -3.89
C PRO A 72 -8.19 1.77 -3.47
N ASN A 73 -8.86 0.89 -4.18
CA ASN A 73 -10.21 0.44 -3.84
C ASN A 73 -10.26 -0.29 -2.49
N VAL A 74 -9.21 -1.02 -2.11
CA VAL A 74 -9.16 -1.81 -0.87
C VAL A 74 -9.06 -0.88 0.35
N TRP A 75 -8.12 0.06 0.36
CA TRP A 75 -8.01 0.98 1.50
C TRP A 75 -9.18 1.96 1.58
N LYS A 76 -9.78 2.36 0.45
CA LYS A 76 -11.01 3.17 0.42
C LYS A 76 -12.17 2.43 1.07
N SER A 77 -12.39 1.17 0.68
CA SER A 77 -13.44 0.32 1.26
C SER A 77 -13.23 0.10 2.76
N SER A 78 -11.98 -0.10 3.18
CA SER A 78 -11.63 -0.21 4.60
C SER A 78 -11.99 1.05 5.40
N ALA A 79 -11.62 2.23 4.90
CA ALA A 79 -11.97 3.50 5.55
C ALA A 79 -13.48 3.71 5.69
N GLN A 80 -14.23 3.44 4.61
CA GLN A 80 -15.70 3.55 4.60
C GLN A 80 -16.37 2.55 5.55
N LYS A 81 -15.89 1.30 5.59
CA LYS A 81 -16.41 0.28 6.51
C LYS A 81 -16.21 0.72 7.96
N ARG A 82 -15.03 1.26 8.31
CA ARG A 82 -14.75 1.74 9.66
C ARG A 82 -15.62 2.94 10.05
N ASP A 83 -15.91 3.85 9.12
CA ASP A 83 -16.86 4.94 9.36
C ASP A 83 -18.25 4.40 9.70
N GLN A 84 -18.74 3.41 8.96
CA GLN A 84 -20.04 2.77 9.22
C GLN A 84 -20.06 2.07 10.60
N MET A 85 -18.99 1.34 10.94
CA MET A 85 -18.86 0.67 12.23
C MET A 85 -18.88 1.68 13.39
N LEU A 86 -18.16 2.80 13.26
CA LEU A 86 -18.13 3.84 14.28
C LEU A 86 -19.44 4.61 14.38
N ALA A 87 -20.12 4.88 13.26
CA ALA A 87 -21.45 5.49 13.27
C ALA A 87 -22.46 4.62 14.02
N ALA A 88 -22.46 3.31 13.76
CA ALA A 88 -23.33 2.34 14.44
C ALA A 88 -22.99 2.18 15.94
N CYS A 89 -21.72 2.33 16.31
CA CYS A 89 -21.33 2.38 17.72
C CYS A 89 -21.80 3.68 18.39
N ALA A 90 -21.54 4.83 17.76
CA ALA A 90 -21.90 6.14 18.29
C ALA A 90 -23.41 6.33 18.49
N SER A 91 -24.26 5.61 17.76
CA SER A 91 -25.71 5.61 18.01
C SER A 91 -26.11 4.83 19.26
N LYS A 92 -25.28 3.91 19.76
CA LYS A 92 -25.51 3.13 20.98
C LYS A 92 -24.92 3.80 22.22
N SER A 93 -23.85 4.57 22.04
CA SER A 93 -23.18 5.30 23.12
C SER A 93 -23.82 6.66 23.43
N ARG A 94 -25.04 6.90 22.95
CA ARG A 94 -25.76 8.18 23.06
C ARG A 94 -26.85 8.11 24.11
#